data_AF-A0A6G3CE35-F1
#
_entry.id   AF-A0A6G3CE35-F1
#
_cell.length_a   1.000
_cell.length_b   1.000
_cell.length_c   1.000
_cell.angle_alpha   90.00
_cell.angle_beta   90.00
_cell.angle_gamma   90.00
#
_symmetry.space_group_name_H-M   'P 1'
#
loop_
_entity.id
_entity.type
_entity.pdbx_description
1 polymer ?
#
loop_
_entity_poly.entity_id
_entity_poly.type
_entity_poly.pdbx_seq_one_letter_code
_entity_poly.pdbx_strand_id
1 'polypeptide(L)'
;MPTRSKDSSTASTRPPAFPATRRRALAAALALGAGITLAAPLTAHPAVAASSTCLNGVLAFDHNDAEAGTHKPEATQRARNSNWELWGRRTAAGQVERLSGGLTSATDGRFSACHNGTTPPRDVHVRFFSSTGDLWRVVGAGTAKPGDPNWKNQTQYTFTTATQNTPPATTDLGTVKVPRAMQQAWKITDTLNQLYWRRGTTSRCWTVHQTSTCDPLTVAWRQDGSSGGYWDHPSYPGDTSDGTDWVVLKGDDPDSKHLILHEAGHWFQWQLHNKQWPPVRDCNGHTLDKGASAACGWTEGFANAVAAYALGDTRYTFSNGASYDLLDQRVVGSWGKGDWVEGRVAAALLELWGPNGPDGGNWNRTLKLMNAYVSSDFKQYFTQHRPLTGLSTTGTAKTIINRNTIVY
;
A
#
# COMPACT_ATOMS: atom_id res chain seq x y z
N MET A 1 -24.96 -36.21 -35.53
CA MET A 1 -25.52 -37.40 -34.83
C MET A 1 -24.68 -38.62 -35.23
N PRO A 2 -24.27 -39.54 -34.34
CA PRO A 2 -24.09 -39.43 -32.89
C PRO A 2 -22.73 -39.96 -32.37
N THR A 3 -22.32 -39.38 -31.23
CA THR A 3 -21.69 -39.98 -30.04
C THR A 3 -20.45 -40.88 -30.14
N ARG A 4 -19.32 -40.37 -29.62
CA ARG A 4 -18.36 -41.16 -28.83
C ARG A 4 -18.16 -40.48 -27.48
N SER A 5 -18.50 -41.22 -26.43
CA SER A 5 -18.43 -40.87 -25.01
C SER A 5 -17.55 -41.91 -24.32
N LYS A 6 -16.96 -41.52 -23.18
CA LYS A 6 -16.25 -42.31 -22.15
C LYS A 6 -14.78 -42.61 -22.43
N ASP A 7 -13.83 -42.47 -21.52
CA ASP A 7 -13.79 -42.05 -20.10
C ASP A 7 -12.35 -41.58 -19.83
N SER A 8 -12.15 -40.55 -19.01
CA SER A 8 -10.84 -40.28 -18.42
C SER A 8 -11.00 -39.98 -16.93
N SER A 9 -10.43 -40.90 -16.14
CA SER A 9 -10.51 -40.95 -14.69
C SER A 9 -9.84 -39.75 -14.03
N THR A 10 -10.57 -39.12 -13.13
CA THR A 10 -10.10 -38.14 -12.15
C THR A 10 -9.30 -38.84 -11.04
N ALA A 11 -7.97 -38.79 -11.12
CA ALA A 11 -7.10 -39.09 -9.99
C ALA A 11 -6.95 -37.84 -9.12
N SER A 12 -7.71 -37.80 -8.03
CA SER A 12 -7.60 -36.83 -6.94
C SER A 12 -6.37 -37.14 -6.09
N THR A 13 -5.29 -36.38 -6.25
CA THR A 13 -4.15 -36.42 -5.34
C THR A 13 -4.37 -35.45 -4.19
N ARG A 14 -4.68 -36.02 -3.01
CA ARG A 14 -4.65 -35.36 -1.70
C ARG A 14 -3.26 -34.75 -1.42
N PRO A 15 -3.17 -33.60 -0.76
CA PRO A 15 -1.91 -33.11 -0.21
C PRO A 15 -1.45 -33.97 0.97
N PRO A 16 -0.12 -34.16 1.15
CA PRO A 16 0.42 -35.02 2.20
C PRO A 16 0.23 -34.41 3.60
N ALA A 17 -0.13 -35.29 4.53
CA ALA A 17 -0.24 -35.02 5.96
C ALA A 17 1.13 -34.68 6.55
N PHE A 18 1.19 -33.62 7.34
CA PHE A 18 2.36 -33.27 8.15
C PHE A 18 2.58 -34.35 9.23
N PRO A 19 3.82 -34.86 9.41
CA PRO A 19 4.12 -35.75 10.52
C PRO A 19 4.22 -34.94 11.82
N ALA A 20 3.38 -35.30 12.80
CA ALA A 20 3.49 -34.86 14.17
C ALA A 20 4.76 -35.43 14.82
N THR A 21 5.76 -34.59 15.07
CA THR A 21 6.98 -34.97 15.79
C THR A 21 6.86 -34.66 17.29
N ARG A 22 6.52 -35.72 18.02
CA ARG A 22 7.08 -36.15 19.32
C ARG A 22 7.33 -35.06 20.38
N ARG A 23 6.37 -34.99 21.31
CA ARG A 23 6.62 -34.62 22.71
C ARG A 23 7.66 -35.56 23.31
N ARG A 24 8.81 -35.05 23.75
CA ARG A 24 9.68 -35.74 24.70
C ARG A 24 9.30 -35.30 26.11
N ALA A 25 8.79 -36.26 26.88
CA ALA A 25 8.77 -36.19 28.32
C ALA A 25 10.21 -36.28 28.85
N LEU A 26 10.56 -35.41 29.79
CA LEU A 26 11.68 -35.59 30.70
C LEU A 26 11.12 -35.37 32.10
N ALA A 27 10.97 -36.48 32.79
CA ALA A 27 10.63 -36.52 34.20
C ALA A 27 11.91 -36.71 35.03
N ALA A 28 11.84 -36.14 36.23
CA ALA A 28 12.56 -36.47 37.46
C ALA A 28 14.04 -36.03 37.61
N ALA A 29 14.24 -35.12 38.55
CA ALA A 29 15.09 -35.40 39.72
C ALA A 29 14.58 -34.60 40.94
N LEU A 30 14.27 -35.33 42.01
CA LEU A 30 13.98 -34.82 43.35
C LEU A 30 15.22 -34.18 43.96
N ALA A 31 15.03 -33.09 44.70
CA ALA A 31 15.87 -32.74 45.85
C ALA A 31 14.97 -32.36 47.03
N LEU A 32 14.99 -33.20 48.06
CA LEU A 32 14.38 -32.95 49.36
C LEU A 32 15.14 -31.82 50.06
N GLY A 33 14.47 -30.69 50.26
CA GLY A 33 14.88 -29.65 51.21
C GLY A 33 13.74 -29.38 52.17
N ALA A 34 13.80 -29.96 53.37
CA ALA A 34 12.90 -29.65 54.46
C ALA A 34 13.23 -28.25 55.01
N GLY A 35 12.59 -27.23 54.45
CA GLY A 35 12.56 -25.87 54.99
C GLY A 35 11.23 -25.63 55.68
N ILE A 36 11.25 -25.31 56.97
CA ILE A 36 10.08 -24.86 57.74
C ILE A 36 9.63 -23.53 57.13
N THR A 37 8.59 -23.55 56.29
CA THR A 37 7.90 -22.35 55.82
C THR A 37 6.82 -21.99 56.82
N LEU A 38 7.02 -20.89 57.53
CA LEU A 38 5.96 -20.19 58.26
C LEU A 38 4.84 -19.86 57.26
N ALA A 39 3.72 -20.58 57.35
CA ALA A 39 2.51 -20.30 56.58
C ALA A 39 1.90 -18.98 57.06
N ALA A 40 2.35 -17.86 56.48
CA ALA A 40 1.56 -16.64 56.50
C ALA A 40 0.27 -16.90 55.71
N PRO A 41 -0.92 -16.60 56.25
CA PRO A 41 -2.14 -16.68 55.46
C PRO A 41 -2.05 -15.66 54.33
N LEU A 42 -1.75 -16.13 53.13
CA LEU A 42 -1.93 -15.37 51.90
C LEU A 42 -3.44 -15.14 51.76
N THR A 43 -3.91 -13.99 52.23
CA THR A 43 -5.24 -13.51 51.90
C THR A 43 -5.27 -13.28 50.40
N ALA A 44 -5.83 -14.23 49.66
CA ALA A 44 -6.13 -14.06 48.25
C ALA A 44 -7.06 -12.85 48.14
N HIS A 45 -6.52 -11.73 47.67
CA HIS A 45 -7.33 -10.56 47.39
C HIS A 45 -8.30 -10.96 46.26
N PRO A 46 -9.61 -10.69 46.39
CA PRO A 46 -10.55 -11.02 45.33
C PRO A 46 -10.08 -10.33 44.04
N ALA A 47 -9.81 -11.12 43.01
CA ALA A 47 -9.48 -10.59 41.69
C ALA A 47 -10.66 -9.75 41.22
N VAL A 48 -10.46 -8.43 41.12
CA VAL A 48 -11.46 -7.53 40.54
C VAL A 48 -11.64 -7.93 39.09
N ALA A 49 -12.84 -8.36 38.72
CA ALA A 49 -13.15 -8.75 37.35
C ALA A 49 -12.86 -7.56 36.41
N ALA A 50 -12.07 -7.81 35.36
CA ALA A 50 -11.81 -6.79 34.36
C ALA A 50 -13.12 -6.45 33.64
N SER A 51 -13.47 -5.16 33.62
CA SER A 51 -14.49 -4.61 32.74
C SER A 51 -13.89 -4.34 31.36
N SER A 52 -14.64 -4.68 30.31
CA SER A 52 -14.28 -4.37 28.93
C SER A 52 -15.34 -3.46 28.33
N THR A 53 -14.91 -2.38 27.68
CA THR A 53 -15.76 -1.46 26.93
C THR A 53 -15.26 -1.36 25.51
N CYS A 54 -16.07 -1.80 24.55
CA CYS A 54 -15.72 -1.84 23.13
C CYS A 54 -16.66 -1.00 22.28
N LEU A 55 -16.10 -0.16 21.40
CA LEU A 55 -16.80 0.42 20.27
C LEU A 55 -16.41 -0.36 19.00
N ASN A 56 -17.39 -1.00 18.38
CA ASN A 56 -17.21 -1.82 17.19
C ASN A 56 -17.84 -1.15 15.97
N GLY A 57 -17.42 -1.54 14.78
CA GLY A 57 -18.08 -1.10 13.55
C GLY A 57 -17.26 -1.41 12.31
N VAL A 58 -17.64 -0.77 11.21
CA VAL A 58 -16.92 -0.81 9.94
C VAL A 58 -16.64 0.62 9.48
N LEU A 59 -15.39 0.93 9.15
CA LEU A 59 -15.04 2.22 8.55
C LEU A 59 -15.22 2.17 7.03
N ALA A 60 -15.93 3.16 6.48
CA ALA A 60 -16.15 3.28 5.03
C ALA A 60 -16.05 4.73 4.56
N PHE A 61 -15.73 4.90 3.27
CA PHE A 61 -15.72 6.18 2.58
C PHE A 61 -16.45 6.05 1.25
N ASP A 62 -16.94 7.17 0.73
CA ASP A 62 -17.45 7.27 -0.63
C ASP A 62 -16.40 7.91 -1.52
N HIS A 63 -16.46 7.67 -2.82
CA HIS A 63 -15.55 8.26 -3.78
C HIS A 63 -16.13 8.19 -5.19
N ASN A 64 -15.68 9.09 -6.06
CA ASN A 64 -15.88 8.91 -7.49
C ASN A 64 -14.89 7.86 -8.00
N ASP A 65 -15.40 6.87 -8.73
CA ASP A 65 -14.63 5.74 -9.21
C ASP A 65 -14.22 5.92 -10.68
N ALA A 66 -13.02 6.43 -10.95
CA ALA A 66 -12.50 6.57 -12.31
C ALA A 66 -12.27 5.21 -12.99
N GLU A 67 -12.02 4.14 -12.22
CA GLU A 67 -11.83 2.80 -12.77
C GLU A 67 -13.11 2.25 -13.40
N ALA A 68 -14.28 2.77 -13.00
CA ALA A 68 -15.60 2.47 -13.57
C ALA A 68 -15.95 3.30 -14.83
N GLY A 69 -15.02 4.16 -15.31
CA GLY A 69 -15.14 4.91 -16.56
C GLY A 69 -15.41 6.41 -16.37
N THR A 70 -15.58 7.12 -17.48
CA THR A 70 -15.64 8.60 -17.53
C THR A 70 -16.79 9.24 -16.77
N HIS A 71 -17.85 8.48 -16.47
CA HIS A 71 -18.97 8.95 -15.66
C HIS A 71 -18.64 8.99 -14.16
N LYS A 72 -17.57 8.30 -13.74
CA LYS A 72 -17.05 8.23 -12.37
C LYS A 72 -18.13 8.11 -11.30
N PRO A 73 -18.95 7.03 -11.34
CA PRO A 73 -20.04 6.86 -10.39
C PRO A 73 -19.52 6.91 -8.95
N GLU A 74 -20.35 7.43 -8.05
CA GLU A 74 -20.05 7.40 -6.62
C GLU A 74 -20.11 5.94 -6.12
N ALA A 75 -19.06 5.50 -5.44
CA ALA A 75 -18.91 4.16 -4.90
C ALA A 75 -18.54 4.21 -3.41
N THR A 76 -19.12 3.31 -2.62
CA THR A 76 -18.70 3.09 -1.24
C THR A 76 -17.61 2.01 -1.16
N GLN A 77 -16.50 2.30 -0.47
CA GLN A 77 -15.45 1.34 -0.18
C GLN A 77 -15.13 1.29 1.32
N ARG A 78 -14.61 0.15 1.78
CA ARG A 78 -14.16 -0.04 3.16
C ARG A 78 -12.74 0.48 3.31
N ALA A 79 -12.46 1.16 4.40
CA ALA A 79 -11.12 1.63 4.74
C ALA A 79 -10.35 0.51 5.45
N ARG A 80 -9.46 -0.18 4.75
CA ARG A 80 -8.64 -1.27 5.28
C ARG A 80 -7.33 -0.73 5.84
N ASN A 81 -6.85 -1.35 6.90
CA ASN A 81 -5.57 -1.03 7.56
C ASN A 81 -5.42 0.44 8.01
N SER A 82 -6.51 1.20 8.10
CA SER A 82 -6.50 2.55 8.64
C SER A 82 -6.35 2.55 10.15
N ASN A 83 -5.49 3.44 10.67
CA ASN A 83 -5.28 3.66 12.10
C ASN A 83 -6.56 4.16 12.78
N TRP A 84 -6.82 3.64 13.98
CA TRP A 84 -7.83 4.15 14.90
C TRP A 84 -7.28 4.23 16.32
N GLU A 85 -7.85 5.13 17.12
CA GLU A 85 -7.58 5.26 18.55
C GLU A 85 -8.91 5.38 19.32
N LEU A 86 -9.03 4.66 20.43
CA LEU A 86 -10.11 4.86 21.39
C LEU A 86 -9.68 5.95 22.38
N TRP A 87 -10.48 6.99 22.51
CA TRP A 87 -10.25 8.10 23.42
C TRP A 87 -11.41 8.22 24.40
N GLY A 88 -11.15 8.64 25.63
CA GLY A 88 -12.21 8.77 26.63
C GLY A 88 -11.73 9.25 27.99
N ARG A 89 -12.67 9.44 28.92
CA ARG A 89 -12.39 9.73 30.33
C ARG A 89 -12.69 8.53 31.21
N ARG A 90 -11.81 8.20 32.16
CA ARG A 90 -12.09 7.12 33.14
C ARG A 90 -13.04 7.55 34.25
N THR A 91 -13.03 8.82 34.61
CA THR A 91 -13.87 9.39 35.69
C THR A 91 -14.50 10.71 35.23
N ALA A 92 -15.51 11.20 35.95
CA ALA A 92 -16.19 12.46 35.60
C ALA A 92 -15.26 13.69 35.62
N ALA A 93 -14.27 13.69 36.53
CA ALA A 93 -13.26 14.75 36.66
C ALA A 93 -11.95 14.46 35.90
N GLY A 94 -11.86 13.31 35.23
CA GLY A 94 -10.66 12.89 34.50
C GLY A 94 -10.45 13.67 33.20
N GLN A 95 -9.21 13.70 32.73
CA GLN A 95 -8.87 14.23 31.41
C GLN A 95 -9.21 13.22 30.32
N VAL A 96 -9.50 13.71 29.12
CA VAL A 96 -9.65 12.86 27.94
C VAL A 96 -8.27 12.33 27.56
N GLU A 97 -8.13 11.02 27.48
CA GLU A 97 -6.88 10.36 27.14
C GLU A 97 -7.09 9.24 26.11
N ARG A 98 -5.99 8.81 25.48
CA ARG A 98 -6.00 7.63 24.63
C ARG A 98 -6.03 6.37 25.49
N LEU A 99 -7.05 5.55 25.28
CA LEU A 99 -7.26 4.29 25.99
C LEU A 99 -6.66 3.09 25.25
N SER A 100 -6.71 3.10 23.92
CA SER A 100 -6.15 2.04 23.06
C SER A 100 -6.01 2.54 21.62
N GLY A 101 -5.38 1.75 20.76
CA GLY A 101 -5.30 2.01 19.32
C GLY A 101 -5.06 0.74 18.53
N GLY A 102 -5.25 0.82 17.22
CA GLY A 102 -5.04 -0.32 16.32
C GLY A 102 -5.32 0.04 14.87
N LEU A 103 -5.47 -1.00 14.05
CA LEU A 103 -5.84 -0.89 12.64
C LEU A 103 -7.25 -1.42 12.42
N THR A 104 -7.96 -0.83 11.47
CA THR A 104 -9.11 -1.49 10.83
C THR A 104 -8.64 -2.75 10.11
N SER A 105 -9.52 -3.74 10.03
CA SER A 105 -9.29 -5.03 9.39
C SER A 105 -8.80 -4.87 7.96
N ALA A 106 -7.77 -5.64 7.62
CA ALA A 106 -7.18 -5.70 6.28
C ALA A 106 -8.15 -6.22 5.21
N THR A 107 -9.21 -6.93 5.60
CA THR A 107 -10.14 -7.57 4.65
C THR A 107 -11.38 -6.73 4.38
N ASP A 108 -11.95 -6.10 5.41
CA ASP A 108 -13.30 -5.53 5.34
C ASP A 108 -13.47 -4.20 6.11
N GLY A 109 -12.38 -3.63 6.64
CA GLY A 109 -12.42 -2.35 7.35
C GLY A 109 -13.14 -2.37 8.70
N ARG A 110 -13.44 -3.55 9.25
CA ARG A 110 -13.97 -3.71 10.62
C ARG A 110 -12.98 -3.21 11.66
N PHE A 111 -13.46 -2.61 12.74
CA PHE A 111 -12.66 -2.30 13.92
C PHE A 111 -13.37 -2.75 15.20
N SER A 112 -12.56 -2.99 16.24
CA SER A 112 -12.99 -3.32 17.59
C SER A 112 -12.13 -2.52 18.56
N ALA A 113 -12.59 -1.31 18.91
CA ALA A 113 -11.87 -0.38 19.75
C ALA A 113 -12.22 -0.62 21.22
N CYS A 114 -11.41 -1.41 21.92
CA CYS A 114 -11.69 -1.88 23.27
C CYS A 114 -10.74 -1.30 24.32
N HIS A 115 -11.31 -0.89 25.45
CA HIS A 115 -10.57 -0.63 26.69
C HIS A 115 -10.84 -1.76 27.69
N ASN A 116 -9.79 -2.33 28.26
CA ASN A 116 -9.87 -3.28 29.37
C ASN A 116 -9.34 -2.61 30.64
N GLY A 117 -10.17 -2.54 31.68
CA GLY A 117 -9.84 -1.88 32.95
C GLY A 117 -10.70 -2.39 34.11
N THR A 118 -10.43 -1.94 35.32
CA THR A 118 -11.21 -2.35 36.51
C THR A 118 -12.57 -1.65 36.60
N THR A 119 -12.73 -0.51 35.93
CA THR A 119 -13.98 0.25 35.85
C THR A 119 -14.23 0.70 34.42
N PRO A 120 -15.49 0.63 33.93
CA PRO A 120 -15.83 1.18 32.62
C PRO A 120 -15.51 2.67 32.54
N PRO A 121 -15.01 3.16 31.38
CA PRO A 121 -14.80 4.58 31.17
C PRO A 121 -16.14 5.34 31.23
N ARG A 122 -16.07 6.60 31.67
CA ARG A 122 -17.21 7.50 31.75
C ARG A 122 -17.76 7.85 30.37
N ASP A 123 -16.87 8.10 29.42
CA ASP A 123 -17.22 8.35 28.04
C ASP A 123 -16.10 7.90 27.10
N VAL A 124 -16.47 7.57 25.86
CA VAL A 124 -15.55 7.10 24.83
C VAL A 124 -15.97 7.57 23.43
N HIS A 125 -14.99 7.75 22.56
CA HIS A 125 -15.17 7.92 21.11
C HIS A 125 -13.99 7.29 20.36
N VAL A 126 -14.18 6.99 19.08
CA VAL A 126 -13.09 6.52 18.21
C VAL A 126 -12.61 7.67 17.35
N ARG A 127 -11.29 7.86 17.29
CA ARG A 127 -10.61 8.77 16.38
C ARG A 127 -9.97 7.96 15.26
N PHE A 128 -10.26 8.29 14.01
CA PHE A 128 -9.66 7.66 12.83
C PHE A 128 -8.62 8.56 12.21
N PHE A 129 -7.66 7.96 11.51
CA PHE A 129 -6.54 8.65 10.88
C PHE A 129 -6.34 8.15 9.44
N SER A 130 -5.99 9.05 8.53
CA SER A 130 -5.61 8.73 7.14
C SER A 130 -4.18 8.16 7.06
N SER A 131 -3.90 7.05 7.76
CA SER A 131 -2.60 6.37 7.77
C SER A 131 -2.74 4.88 8.07
N THR A 132 -1.70 4.14 7.74
CA THR A 132 -1.54 2.73 8.10
C THR A 132 -0.26 2.55 8.91
N GLY A 133 -0.41 2.24 10.19
CA GLY A 133 0.70 2.16 11.14
C GLY A 133 1.58 3.41 11.09
N ASP A 134 2.87 3.18 10.89
CA ASP A 134 3.94 4.13 10.61
C ASP A 134 4.43 4.04 9.15
N LEU A 135 3.71 3.31 8.28
CA LEU A 135 4.19 2.95 6.94
C LEU A 135 3.81 3.97 5.86
N TRP A 136 2.61 4.55 5.96
CA TRP A 136 2.19 5.64 5.10
C TRP A 136 1.11 6.50 5.74
N ARG A 137 1.00 7.74 5.26
CA ARG A 137 0.01 8.72 5.73
C ARG A 137 -0.38 9.68 4.62
N VAL A 138 -1.61 10.20 4.73
CA VAL A 138 -2.12 11.29 3.88
C VAL A 138 -2.24 12.55 4.71
N VAL A 139 -1.66 13.64 4.21
CA VAL A 139 -1.59 14.95 4.88
C VAL A 139 -2.20 16.05 3.99
N GLY A 140 -2.55 17.18 4.61
CA GLY A 140 -3.16 18.32 3.90
C GLY A 140 -4.20 19.10 4.69
N ALA A 141 -4.42 18.80 5.98
CA ALA A 141 -5.42 19.50 6.81
C ALA A 141 -4.80 20.68 7.58
N GLY A 142 -4.95 21.94 7.12
CA GLY A 142 -4.69 23.13 7.96
C GLY A 142 -3.83 24.26 7.35
N THR A 143 -3.54 25.26 8.17
CA THR A 143 -2.96 26.58 7.83
C THR A 143 -1.48 26.49 7.46
N ALA A 144 -1.15 26.55 6.18
CA ALA A 144 0.22 26.78 5.77
C ALA A 144 0.79 28.03 6.43
N LYS A 145 2.10 28.04 6.67
CA LYS A 145 2.77 29.27 7.07
C LYS A 145 2.66 30.27 5.91
N PRO A 146 2.55 31.58 6.19
CA PRO A 146 2.66 32.58 5.13
C PRO A 146 3.92 32.35 4.29
N GLY A 147 3.75 32.12 2.99
CA GLY A 147 4.84 31.83 2.05
C GLY A 147 5.06 30.34 1.72
N ASP A 148 4.53 29.41 2.51
CA ASP A 148 4.57 27.98 2.17
C ASP A 148 3.38 27.60 1.28
N PRO A 149 3.57 26.78 0.24
CA PRO A 149 2.44 26.25 -0.49
C PRO A 149 1.66 25.27 0.41
N ASN A 150 0.32 25.34 0.39
CA ASN A 150 -0.57 24.63 1.32
C ASN A 150 -0.34 23.12 1.45
N TRP A 151 0.26 22.51 0.44
CA TRP A 151 0.52 21.08 0.38
C TRP A 151 1.68 20.60 1.26
N LYS A 152 2.57 21.49 1.71
CA LYS A 152 3.66 21.14 2.65
C LYS A 152 3.18 20.99 4.11
N ASN A 153 1.88 21.07 4.36
CA ASN A 153 1.31 20.84 5.67
C ASN A 153 1.38 19.34 6.05
N GLN A 154 2.09 19.04 7.13
CA GLN A 154 2.27 17.67 7.65
C GLN A 154 1.09 17.15 8.48
N THR A 155 0.05 17.95 8.66
CA THR A 155 -1.11 17.59 9.46
C THR A 155 -1.94 16.56 8.72
N GLN A 156 -2.11 15.43 9.39
CA GLN A 156 -2.88 14.30 8.92
C GLN A 156 -4.39 14.56 9.00
N TYR A 157 -5.16 13.99 8.07
CA TYR A 157 -6.61 13.97 8.18
C TYR A 157 -7.07 13.04 9.30
N THR A 158 -8.01 13.52 10.10
CA THR A 158 -8.55 12.80 11.24
C THR A 158 -9.96 13.28 11.53
N PHE A 159 -10.80 12.36 12.02
CA PHE A 159 -12.13 12.68 12.52
C PHE A 159 -12.49 11.74 13.67
N THR A 160 -13.46 12.15 14.48
CA THR A 160 -13.95 11.37 15.62
C THR A 160 -15.41 10.98 15.44
N THR A 161 -15.79 9.83 15.98
CA THR A 161 -17.19 9.43 16.13
C THR A 161 -17.88 10.29 17.18
N ALA A 162 -19.22 10.23 17.24
CA ALA A 162 -19.96 10.77 18.36
C ALA A 162 -19.54 10.10 19.69
N THR A 163 -19.39 10.90 20.74
CA THR A 163 -19.06 10.44 22.09
C THR A 163 -20.19 9.61 22.68
N GLN A 164 -19.86 8.42 23.16
CA GLN A 164 -20.75 7.55 23.91
C GLN A 164 -20.56 7.83 25.40
N ASN A 165 -21.60 8.35 26.05
CA ASN A 165 -21.60 8.59 27.50
C ASN A 165 -22.05 7.32 28.22
N THR A 166 -21.28 6.87 29.20
CA THR A 166 -21.52 5.64 29.96
C THR A 166 -21.87 4.46 29.04
N PRO A 167 -20.98 4.10 28.10
CA PRO A 167 -21.26 3.06 27.13
C PRO A 167 -21.51 1.71 27.84
N PRO A 168 -22.37 0.85 27.28
CA PRO A 168 -22.39 -0.55 27.67
C PRO A 168 -21.03 -1.23 27.38
N ALA A 169 -20.86 -2.47 27.84
CA ALA A 169 -19.64 -3.24 27.61
C ALA A 169 -19.30 -3.37 26.11
N THR A 170 -20.30 -3.38 25.24
CA THR A 170 -20.12 -3.38 23.79
C THR A 170 -21.18 -2.51 23.12
N THR A 171 -20.72 -1.60 22.26
CA THR A 171 -21.56 -0.77 21.40
C THR A 171 -21.16 -1.00 19.95
N ASP A 172 -22.12 -1.36 19.10
CA ASP A 172 -21.92 -1.38 17.65
C ASP A 172 -22.30 -0.02 17.05
N LEU A 173 -21.35 0.63 16.40
CA LEU A 173 -21.53 1.90 15.70
C LEU A 173 -22.02 1.71 14.26
N GLY A 174 -22.20 0.46 13.81
CA GLY A 174 -22.57 0.13 12.44
C GLY A 174 -21.49 0.55 11.44
N THR A 175 -21.89 1.17 10.34
CA THR A 175 -20.94 1.75 9.38
C THR A 175 -20.63 3.19 9.76
N VAL A 176 -19.38 3.45 10.15
CA VAL A 176 -18.86 4.79 10.35
C VAL A 176 -18.38 5.34 9.01
N LYS A 177 -18.97 6.45 8.56
CA LYS A 177 -18.60 7.11 7.31
C LYS A 177 -17.57 8.20 7.54
N VAL A 178 -16.52 8.20 6.72
CA VAL A 178 -15.55 9.30 6.65
C VAL A 178 -16.28 10.59 6.22
N PRO A 179 -16.05 11.74 6.88
CA PRO A 179 -16.68 13.01 6.50
C PRO A 179 -16.40 13.38 5.04
N ARG A 180 -17.43 13.88 4.35
CA ARG A 180 -17.41 14.15 2.89
C ARG A 180 -16.17 14.94 2.42
N ALA A 181 -15.78 15.96 3.18
CA ALA A 181 -14.64 16.84 2.85
C ALA A 181 -13.26 16.14 2.87
N MET A 182 -13.16 14.92 3.41
CA MET A 182 -11.90 14.20 3.56
C MET A 182 -11.94 12.73 3.10
N GLN A 183 -12.98 12.30 2.38
CA GLN A 183 -13.12 10.91 1.96
C GLN A 183 -11.96 10.42 1.07
N GLN A 184 -11.45 11.29 0.19
CA GLN A 184 -10.32 10.95 -0.69
C GLN A 184 -9.03 10.64 0.08
N ALA A 185 -8.82 11.21 1.26
CA ALA A 185 -7.67 10.86 2.09
C ALA A 185 -7.70 9.37 2.52
N TRP A 186 -8.89 8.82 2.77
CA TRP A 186 -9.05 7.39 3.05
C TRP A 186 -9.01 6.54 1.78
N LYS A 187 -9.46 7.06 0.62
CA LYS A 187 -9.26 6.38 -0.67
C LYS A 187 -7.77 6.19 -0.98
N ILE A 188 -6.96 7.25 -0.84
CA ILE A 188 -5.50 7.19 -1.01
C ILE A 188 -4.92 6.17 -0.02
N THR A 189 -5.25 6.32 1.28
CA THR A 189 -4.74 5.43 2.34
C THR A 189 -5.03 3.96 2.03
N ASP A 190 -6.26 3.64 1.61
CA ASP A 190 -6.69 2.28 1.32
C ASP A 190 -6.06 1.74 0.03
N THR A 191 -5.93 2.58 -1.00
CA THR A 191 -5.36 2.21 -2.31
C THR A 191 -3.90 1.77 -2.18
N LEU A 192 -3.12 2.44 -1.32
CA LEU A 192 -1.71 2.09 -1.08
C LEU A 192 -1.51 0.67 -0.53
N ASN A 193 -2.54 0.04 0.05
CA ASN A 193 -2.48 -1.38 0.39
C ASN A 193 -2.18 -2.26 -0.83
N GLN A 194 -2.65 -1.90 -2.02
CA GLN A 194 -2.46 -2.70 -3.24
C GLN A 194 -0.97 -2.83 -3.61
N LEU A 195 -0.22 -1.73 -3.50
CA LEU A 195 1.22 -1.74 -3.68
C LEU A 195 1.93 -2.43 -2.51
N TYR A 196 1.55 -2.08 -1.28
CA TYR A 196 2.19 -2.63 -0.09
C TYR A 196 2.16 -4.16 -0.08
N TRP A 197 1.05 -4.79 -0.44
CA TRP A 197 0.95 -6.26 -0.46
C TRP A 197 1.78 -6.95 -1.54
N ARG A 198 2.30 -6.20 -2.51
CA ARG A 198 3.09 -6.73 -3.62
C ARG A 198 4.55 -6.31 -3.59
N ARG A 199 5.01 -5.62 -2.56
CA ARG A 199 6.38 -5.07 -2.42
C ARG A 199 7.56 -6.08 -2.44
N GLY A 200 7.29 -7.39 -2.53
CA GLY A 200 8.33 -8.41 -2.76
C GLY A 200 9.27 -8.66 -1.59
N THR A 201 8.94 -8.25 -0.37
CA THR A 201 9.71 -8.53 0.85
C THR A 201 8.84 -9.08 1.97
N THR A 202 9.43 -9.90 2.84
CA THR A 202 8.81 -10.40 4.09
C THR A 202 9.04 -9.45 5.26
N SER A 203 9.93 -8.46 5.12
CA SER A 203 10.07 -7.38 6.11
C SER A 203 8.76 -6.59 6.22
N ARG A 204 8.51 -6.01 7.41
CA ARG A 204 7.41 -5.06 7.60
C ARG A 204 7.58 -3.82 6.72
N CYS A 205 8.82 -3.45 6.38
CA CYS A 205 9.11 -2.25 5.60
C CYS A 205 8.92 -2.46 4.09
N TRP A 206 9.07 -1.37 3.33
CA TRP A 206 8.81 -1.32 1.90
C TRP A 206 9.81 -2.13 1.09
N THR A 207 11.09 -2.07 1.47
CA THR A 207 12.18 -2.76 0.76
C THR A 207 13.12 -3.48 1.73
N VAL A 208 14.10 -4.21 1.19
CA VAL A 208 15.11 -4.93 1.99
C VAL A 208 16.17 -4.01 2.59
N HIS A 209 16.26 -2.76 2.11
CA HIS A 209 17.18 -1.74 2.63
C HIS A 209 16.76 -1.21 4.01
N GLN A 210 15.51 -1.48 4.42
CA GLN A 210 14.91 -1.02 5.67
C GLN A 210 14.81 -2.19 6.66
N THR A 211 15.62 -2.15 7.72
CA THR A 211 15.82 -3.29 8.63
C THR A 211 15.12 -3.16 9.99
N SER A 212 14.98 -1.94 10.51
CA SER A 212 14.39 -1.69 11.84
C SER A 212 13.42 -0.50 11.86
N THR A 213 13.67 0.51 11.03
CA THR A 213 12.79 1.67 10.83
C THR A 213 12.37 1.70 9.37
N CYS A 214 11.06 1.76 9.12
CA CYS A 214 10.54 1.90 7.77
C CYS A 214 10.46 3.39 7.41
N ASP A 215 10.80 3.74 6.16
CA ASP A 215 10.52 5.09 5.67
C ASP A 215 9.01 5.23 5.41
N PRO A 216 8.36 6.26 5.97
CA PRO A 216 6.94 6.49 5.74
C PRO A 216 6.70 7.11 4.37
N LEU A 217 5.85 6.50 3.54
CA LEU A 217 5.32 7.17 2.35
C LEU A 217 4.34 8.26 2.79
N THR A 218 4.67 9.52 2.50
CA THR A 218 3.77 10.66 2.75
C THR A 218 3.10 11.08 1.45
N VAL A 219 1.77 11.15 1.47
CA VAL A 219 0.97 11.69 0.36
C VAL A 219 0.33 13.00 0.79
N ALA A 220 0.66 14.10 0.12
CA ALA A 220 -0.03 15.38 0.26
C ALA A 220 -1.20 15.45 -0.73
N TRP A 221 -2.42 15.55 -0.22
CA TRP A 221 -3.61 15.74 -1.06
C TRP A 221 -4.01 17.21 -1.09
N ARG A 222 -3.83 17.84 -2.25
CA ARG A 222 -4.06 19.26 -2.49
C ARG A 222 -5.47 19.52 -2.98
N GLN A 223 -6.31 20.05 -2.12
CA GLN A 223 -7.67 20.46 -2.50
C GLN A 223 -7.71 21.79 -3.29
N ASP A 224 -6.56 22.48 -3.42
CA ASP A 224 -6.45 23.79 -4.08
C ASP A 224 -6.52 23.75 -5.61
N GLY A 225 -6.55 22.55 -6.23
CA GLY A 225 -6.74 22.39 -7.68
C GLY A 225 -5.55 22.79 -8.55
N SER A 226 -4.36 22.88 -7.96
CA SER A 226 -3.09 23.12 -8.67
C SER A 226 -2.68 21.97 -9.61
N SER A 227 -1.46 22.03 -10.18
CA SER A 227 -0.91 21.07 -11.17
C SER A 227 -1.20 19.60 -10.87
N GLY A 228 -1.19 18.76 -11.91
CA GLY A 228 -1.40 17.32 -11.79
C GLY A 228 -0.47 16.64 -10.78
N GLY A 229 -0.81 15.41 -10.40
CA GLY A 229 -0.02 14.61 -9.45
C GLY A 229 1.44 14.46 -9.86
N TYR A 230 2.31 14.39 -8.86
CA TYR A 230 3.74 14.15 -9.03
C TYR A 230 4.33 13.60 -7.73
N TRP A 231 5.44 12.85 -7.83
CA TRP A 231 6.33 12.61 -6.70
C TRP A 231 7.41 13.68 -6.62
N ASP A 232 7.47 14.38 -5.49
CA ASP A 232 8.42 15.46 -5.20
C ASP A 232 9.77 14.88 -4.77
N HIS A 233 10.54 14.42 -5.76
CA HIS A 233 11.80 13.70 -5.54
C HIS A 233 12.85 14.55 -4.82
N PRO A 234 13.62 13.99 -3.87
CA PRO A 234 14.76 14.69 -3.28
C PRO A 234 15.87 14.98 -4.31
N SER A 235 16.74 15.95 -4.01
CA SER A 235 17.96 16.21 -4.78
C SER A 235 18.80 14.93 -4.96
N TYR A 236 19.28 14.73 -6.18
CA TYR A 236 20.32 13.76 -6.54
C TYR A 236 21.51 14.48 -7.19
N PRO A 237 22.69 13.84 -7.35
CA PRO A 237 23.86 14.51 -7.91
C PRO A 237 23.58 15.17 -9.28
N GLY A 238 23.71 16.50 -9.32
CA GLY A 238 23.45 17.32 -10.52
C GLY A 238 22.03 17.88 -10.61
N ASP A 239 21.20 17.65 -9.60
CA ASP A 239 19.88 18.24 -9.41
C ASP A 239 19.87 19.09 -8.12
N THR A 240 19.30 20.29 -8.19
CA THR A 240 19.20 21.25 -7.08
C THR A 240 17.81 21.31 -6.46
N SER A 241 16.96 20.30 -6.70
CA SER A 241 15.60 20.25 -6.15
C SER A 241 15.60 20.06 -4.61
N ASP A 242 14.90 20.94 -3.89
CA ASP A 242 14.64 20.80 -2.45
C ASP A 242 13.39 19.93 -2.19
N GLY A 243 13.27 18.82 -2.93
CA GLY A 243 12.09 17.97 -2.88
C GLY A 243 11.89 17.29 -1.53
N THR A 244 10.63 17.03 -1.20
CA THR A 244 10.17 16.59 0.12
C THR A 244 10.14 15.08 0.32
N ASP A 245 10.39 14.29 -0.73
CA ASP A 245 10.14 12.84 -0.78
C ASP A 245 8.64 12.48 -0.62
N TRP A 246 7.74 13.37 -1.05
CA TRP A 246 6.30 13.18 -0.90
C TRP A 246 5.63 12.97 -2.24
N VAL A 247 4.61 12.11 -2.26
CA VAL A 247 3.66 12.10 -3.37
C VAL A 247 2.71 13.27 -3.18
N VAL A 248 2.49 14.05 -4.23
CA VAL A 248 1.58 15.18 -4.25
C VAL A 248 0.48 14.88 -5.25
N LEU A 249 -0.77 14.94 -4.81
CA LEU A 249 -1.95 14.70 -5.65
C LEU A 249 -2.85 15.94 -5.63
N LYS A 250 -3.36 16.38 -6.79
CA LYS A 250 -4.39 17.44 -6.81
C LYS A 250 -5.78 16.91 -6.45
N GLY A 251 -6.76 17.81 -6.39
CA GLY A 251 -8.06 17.56 -5.77
C GLY A 251 -8.77 16.30 -6.28
N ASP A 252 -8.83 16.11 -7.59
CA ASP A 252 -9.53 15.01 -8.26
C ASP A 252 -8.62 13.82 -8.62
N ASP A 253 -7.31 13.91 -8.43
CA ASP A 253 -6.38 12.81 -8.73
C ASP A 253 -6.71 11.51 -8.01
N PRO A 254 -7.12 11.54 -6.72
CA PRO A 254 -7.53 10.33 -6.03
C PRO A 254 -8.71 9.62 -6.67
N ASP A 255 -9.47 10.25 -7.57
CA ASP A 255 -10.52 9.55 -8.34
C ASP A 255 -9.94 8.36 -9.14
N SER A 256 -8.66 8.41 -9.52
CA SER A 256 -7.93 7.28 -10.10
C SER A 256 -7.01 6.59 -9.09
N LYS A 257 -7.26 5.31 -8.83
CA LYS A 257 -6.35 4.40 -8.11
C LYS A 257 -5.05 4.20 -8.90
N HIS A 258 -5.12 4.16 -10.23
CA HIS A 258 -3.92 4.06 -11.07
C HIS A 258 -2.99 5.26 -10.85
N LEU A 259 -3.52 6.48 -10.77
CA LEU A 259 -2.70 7.67 -10.54
C LEU A 259 -2.11 7.69 -9.13
N ILE A 260 -2.88 7.35 -8.09
CA ILE A 260 -2.36 7.20 -6.72
C ILE A 260 -1.15 6.24 -6.70
N LEU A 261 -1.28 5.10 -7.37
CA LEU A 261 -0.25 4.05 -7.38
C LEU A 261 0.90 4.34 -8.34
N HIS A 262 0.67 5.13 -9.39
CA HIS A 262 1.71 5.61 -10.29
C HIS A 262 2.68 6.49 -9.51
N GLU A 263 2.18 7.52 -8.82
CA GLU A 263 3.05 8.40 -8.03
C GLU A 263 3.73 7.66 -6.86
N ALA A 264 3.01 6.75 -6.21
CA ALA A 264 3.61 5.87 -5.20
C ALA A 264 4.64 4.90 -5.82
N GLY A 265 4.53 4.61 -7.12
CA GLY A 265 5.46 3.79 -7.89
C GLY A 265 6.81 4.48 -8.10
N HIS A 266 6.82 5.79 -8.35
CA HIS A 266 8.04 6.60 -8.36
C HIS A 266 8.76 6.55 -7.01
N TRP A 267 8.03 6.84 -5.93
CA TRP A 267 8.57 6.73 -4.58
C TRP A 267 9.09 5.31 -4.29
N PHE A 268 8.35 4.27 -4.72
CA PHE A 268 8.77 2.88 -4.51
C PHE A 268 10.04 2.52 -5.30
N GLN A 269 10.19 3.03 -6.53
CA GLN A 269 11.42 2.87 -7.31
C GLN A 269 12.63 3.49 -6.59
N TRP A 270 12.45 4.68 -6.02
CA TRP A 270 13.47 5.34 -5.19
C TRP A 270 13.87 4.50 -3.97
N GLN A 271 12.88 3.92 -3.28
CA GLN A 271 13.16 3.01 -2.15
C GLN A 271 13.87 1.73 -2.59
N LEU A 272 13.52 1.15 -3.75
CA LEU A 272 14.17 -0.05 -4.28
C LEU A 272 15.65 0.23 -4.58
N HIS A 273 15.95 1.39 -5.14
CA HIS A 273 17.31 1.82 -5.44
C HIS A 273 18.08 2.35 -4.23
N ASN A 274 17.62 2.09 -3.00
CA ASN A 274 18.24 2.57 -1.77
C ASN A 274 18.49 4.09 -1.79
N LYS A 275 17.46 4.86 -2.18
CA LYS A 275 17.51 6.32 -2.25
C LYS A 275 18.54 6.83 -3.26
N GLN A 276 18.64 6.14 -4.40
CA GLN A 276 19.38 6.58 -5.57
C GLN A 276 18.43 6.70 -6.76
N TRP A 277 18.26 7.91 -7.26
CA TRP A 277 17.39 8.17 -8.40
C TRP A 277 18.20 8.06 -9.69
N PRO A 278 17.66 7.45 -10.76
CA PRO A 278 18.25 7.60 -12.09
C PRO A 278 18.46 9.09 -12.40
N PRO A 279 19.49 9.48 -13.17
CA PRO A 279 19.69 10.87 -13.57
C PRO A 279 18.65 11.27 -14.63
N VAL A 280 17.39 11.36 -14.19
CA VAL A 280 16.26 11.74 -15.02
C VAL A 280 16.41 13.20 -15.38
N ARG A 281 16.55 13.50 -16.66
CA ARG A 281 16.56 14.87 -17.18
C ARG A 281 15.54 14.96 -18.29
N ASP A 282 15.02 16.17 -18.47
CA ASP A 282 14.15 16.52 -19.60
C ASP A 282 12.87 15.68 -19.68
N CYS A 283 12.24 15.38 -18.54
CA CYS A 283 10.94 14.70 -18.51
C CYS A 283 9.76 15.61 -18.91
N ASN A 284 9.97 16.90 -19.20
CA ASN A 284 8.86 17.78 -19.48
C ASN A 284 8.16 17.42 -20.81
N GLY A 285 6.83 17.30 -20.78
CA GLY A 285 6.02 17.00 -21.96
C GLY A 285 5.95 15.52 -22.36
N HIS A 286 6.41 14.60 -21.50
CA HIS A 286 6.14 13.18 -21.68
C HIS A 286 4.64 12.90 -21.55
N THR A 287 4.18 11.88 -22.27
CA THR A 287 2.85 11.27 -22.14
C THR A 287 2.98 9.77 -22.39
N LEU A 288 1.95 8.99 -22.06
CA LEU A 288 1.94 7.53 -22.31
C LEU A 288 2.39 7.15 -23.74
N ASP A 289 2.01 7.95 -24.73
CA ASP A 289 2.26 7.73 -26.15
C ASP A 289 3.49 8.45 -26.72
N LYS A 290 4.09 9.39 -25.97
CA LYS A 290 5.21 10.23 -26.42
C LYS A 290 6.31 10.26 -25.38
N GLY A 291 7.49 9.85 -25.81
CA GLY A 291 8.65 9.85 -24.93
C GLY A 291 9.37 11.19 -24.87
N ALA A 292 10.18 11.33 -23.83
CA ALA A 292 11.04 12.50 -23.62
C ALA A 292 12.53 12.10 -23.60
N SER A 293 12.92 11.22 -22.68
CA SER A 293 14.26 10.62 -22.61
C SER A 293 14.18 9.15 -22.19
N ALA A 294 15.25 8.37 -22.40
CA ALA A 294 15.27 6.95 -22.00
C ALA A 294 15.16 6.77 -20.47
N ALA A 295 15.75 7.69 -19.69
CA ALA A 295 15.58 7.70 -18.24
C ALA A 295 14.13 8.03 -17.85
N CYS A 296 13.49 8.98 -18.54
CA CYS A 296 12.09 9.32 -18.31
C CYS A 296 11.15 8.14 -18.64
N GLY A 297 11.30 7.55 -19.83
CA GLY A 297 10.51 6.39 -20.23
C GLY A 297 10.67 5.20 -19.27
N TRP A 298 11.84 5.05 -18.65
CA TRP A 298 12.08 4.05 -17.62
C TRP A 298 11.32 4.34 -16.32
N THR A 299 11.44 5.54 -15.74
CA THR A 299 10.80 5.86 -14.46
C THR A 299 9.29 5.92 -14.59
N GLU A 300 8.77 6.60 -15.61
CA GLU A 300 7.33 6.69 -15.88
C GLU A 300 6.74 5.33 -16.29
N GLY A 301 7.46 4.57 -17.12
CA GLY A 301 7.03 3.25 -17.55
C GLY A 301 6.99 2.25 -16.38
N PHE A 302 7.96 2.34 -15.46
CA PHE A 302 7.94 1.57 -14.23
C PHE A 302 6.75 1.95 -13.35
N ALA A 303 6.51 3.23 -13.09
CA ALA A 303 5.37 3.72 -12.30
C ALA A 303 4.02 3.27 -12.87
N ASN A 304 3.85 3.37 -14.20
CA ASN A 304 2.67 2.88 -14.91
C ASN A 304 2.47 1.36 -14.75
N ALA A 305 3.52 0.57 -14.93
CA ALA A 305 3.45 -0.88 -14.75
C ALA A 305 3.19 -1.28 -13.29
N VAL A 306 3.78 -0.55 -12.33
CA VAL A 306 3.53 -0.74 -10.89
C VAL A 306 2.05 -0.57 -10.57
N ALA A 307 1.43 0.51 -11.04
CA ALA A 307 0.03 0.78 -10.80
C ALA A 307 -0.89 -0.33 -11.33
N ALA A 308 -0.71 -0.70 -12.60
CA ALA A 308 -1.48 -1.75 -13.26
C ALA A 308 -1.28 -3.13 -12.57
N TYR A 309 -0.02 -3.52 -12.34
CA TYR A 309 0.30 -4.78 -11.67
C TYR A 309 -0.25 -4.82 -10.23
N ALA A 310 -0.21 -3.70 -9.51
CA ALA A 310 -0.73 -3.59 -8.16
C ALA A 310 -2.25 -3.82 -8.09
N LEU A 311 -2.98 -3.24 -9.03
CA LEU A 311 -4.43 -3.42 -9.18
C LEU A 311 -4.80 -4.76 -9.80
N GLY A 312 -3.83 -5.50 -10.36
CA GLY A 312 -4.06 -6.79 -11.01
C GLY A 312 -4.72 -6.65 -12.37
N ASP A 313 -4.49 -5.53 -13.07
CA ASP A 313 -4.95 -5.29 -14.44
C ASP A 313 -3.79 -4.85 -15.35
N THR A 314 -4.12 -4.41 -16.57
CA THR A 314 -3.16 -3.97 -17.59
C THR A 314 -3.40 -2.52 -18.01
N ARG A 315 -4.22 -1.78 -17.27
CA ARG A 315 -4.68 -0.46 -17.69
C ARG A 315 -3.84 0.66 -17.08
N TYR A 316 -3.91 1.82 -17.72
CA TYR A 316 -3.71 3.10 -17.04
C TYR A 316 -5.03 3.87 -17.09
N THR A 317 -5.50 4.33 -15.93
CA THR A 317 -6.74 5.11 -15.80
C THR A 317 -6.41 6.53 -15.33
N PHE A 318 -6.86 7.53 -16.07
CA PHE A 318 -6.70 8.93 -15.71
C PHE A 318 -7.74 9.36 -14.66
N SER A 319 -7.51 10.46 -13.94
CA SER A 319 -8.46 11.02 -12.96
C SER A 319 -9.82 11.39 -13.54
N ASN A 320 -9.92 11.53 -14.87
CA ASN A 320 -11.17 11.78 -15.58
C ASN A 320 -11.93 10.49 -15.98
N GLY A 321 -11.40 9.31 -15.66
CA GLY A 321 -11.98 8.00 -15.98
C GLY A 321 -11.73 7.50 -17.41
N ALA A 322 -11.03 8.26 -18.25
CA ALA A 322 -10.48 7.70 -19.48
C ALA A 322 -9.41 6.66 -19.13
N SER A 323 -9.26 5.62 -19.96
CA SER A 323 -8.24 4.60 -19.73
C SER A 323 -7.68 4.06 -21.04
N TYR A 324 -6.45 3.55 -20.95
CA TYR A 324 -5.82 2.77 -22.00
C TYR A 324 -5.46 1.40 -21.44
N ASP A 325 -5.75 0.33 -22.18
CA ASP A 325 -5.15 -0.98 -21.93
C ASP A 325 -3.73 -0.99 -22.52
N LEU A 326 -2.73 -1.07 -21.65
CA LEU A 326 -1.32 -1.01 -22.00
C LEU A 326 -0.87 -2.24 -22.81
N LEU A 327 -1.65 -3.33 -22.81
CA LEU A 327 -1.35 -4.51 -23.63
C LEU A 327 -2.16 -4.58 -24.93
N ASP A 328 -3.15 -3.70 -25.13
CA ASP A 328 -3.91 -3.66 -26.38
C ASP A 328 -3.10 -3.00 -27.50
N GLN A 329 -2.54 -3.81 -28.39
CA GLN A 329 -1.73 -3.37 -29.53
C GLN A 329 -2.49 -2.48 -30.52
N ARG A 330 -3.83 -2.45 -30.50
CA ARG A 330 -4.61 -1.50 -31.32
C ARG A 330 -4.50 -0.07 -30.79
N VAL A 331 -4.31 0.06 -29.48
CA VAL A 331 -4.09 1.34 -28.79
C VAL A 331 -2.60 1.65 -28.78
N VAL A 332 -1.80 0.78 -28.17
CA VAL A 332 -0.37 1.07 -27.98
C VAL A 332 0.41 1.04 -29.28
N GLY A 333 -0.08 0.34 -30.32
CA GLY A 333 0.59 0.23 -31.62
C GLY A 333 0.87 1.57 -32.31
N SER A 334 0.02 2.58 -32.11
CA SER A 334 0.17 3.91 -32.70
C SER A 334 1.10 4.85 -31.94
N TRP A 335 1.52 4.47 -30.74
CA TRP A 335 2.40 5.27 -29.89
C TRP A 335 3.82 5.33 -30.46
N GLY A 336 4.62 6.29 -29.97
CA GLY A 336 6.04 6.33 -30.27
C GLY A 336 6.74 4.99 -30.00
N LYS A 337 7.88 4.79 -30.64
CA LYS A 337 8.68 3.56 -30.54
C LYS A 337 9.87 3.80 -29.61
N GLY A 338 10.45 2.74 -29.07
CA GLY A 338 11.64 2.82 -28.21
C GLY A 338 11.32 2.92 -26.72
N ASP A 339 12.36 2.81 -25.91
CA ASP A 339 12.30 2.81 -24.44
C ASP A 339 12.23 4.21 -23.82
N TRP A 340 12.29 5.26 -24.64
CA TRP A 340 11.96 6.62 -24.21
C TRP A 340 10.46 6.84 -24.06
N VAL A 341 9.59 5.96 -24.60
CA VAL A 341 8.12 6.04 -24.47
C VAL A 341 7.66 5.19 -23.30
N GLU A 342 7.17 5.84 -22.24
CA GLU A 342 6.79 5.19 -20.98
C GLU A 342 5.77 4.07 -21.16
N GLY A 343 4.81 4.24 -22.07
CA GLY A 343 3.79 3.24 -22.33
C GLY A 343 4.34 1.93 -22.91
N ARG A 344 5.43 2.01 -23.69
CA ARG A 344 6.12 0.83 -24.24
C ARG A 344 6.89 0.09 -23.15
N VAL A 345 7.57 0.83 -22.28
CA VAL A 345 8.27 0.26 -21.12
C VAL A 345 7.27 -0.39 -20.18
N ALA A 346 6.14 0.28 -19.89
CA ALA A 346 5.11 -0.25 -19.02
C ALA A 346 4.52 -1.56 -19.56
N ALA A 347 4.15 -1.58 -20.85
CA ALA A 347 3.65 -2.77 -21.52
C ALA A 347 4.69 -3.92 -21.47
N ALA A 348 5.95 -3.64 -21.81
CA ALA A 348 7.02 -4.64 -21.75
C ALA A 348 7.19 -5.22 -20.34
N LEU A 349 7.18 -4.40 -19.29
CA LEU A 349 7.27 -4.85 -17.90
C LEU A 349 6.08 -5.73 -17.50
N LEU A 350 4.85 -5.32 -17.81
CA LEU A 350 3.66 -6.10 -17.52
C LEU A 350 3.69 -7.48 -18.19
N GLU A 351 4.20 -7.57 -19.42
CA GLU A 351 4.36 -8.86 -20.12
C GLU A 351 5.53 -9.69 -19.57
N LEU A 352 6.63 -9.05 -19.16
CA LEU A 352 7.76 -9.74 -18.52
C LEU A 352 7.33 -10.37 -17.18
N TRP A 353 6.56 -9.63 -16.38
CA TRP A 353 6.06 -10.05 -15.05
C TRP A 353 4.80 -10.91 -15.10
N GLY A 354 4.06 -10.86 -16.21
CA GLY A 354 2.76 -11.51 -16.35
C GLY A 354 2.83 -13.03 -16.18
N PRO A 355 1.69 -13.73 -16.00
CA PRO A 355 1.63 -15.16 -15.70
C PRO A 355 2.43 -16.07 -16.66
N ASN A 356 2.54 -15.68 -17.93
CA ASN A 356 3.28 -16.40 -18.97
C ASN A 356 4.65 -15.74 -19.31
N GLY A 357 5.03 -14.72 -18.53
CA GLY A 357 6.26 -13.98 -18.70
C GLY A 357 7.48 -14.77 -18.21
N PRO A 358 8.68 -14.50 -18.76
CA PRO A 358 9.92 -15.19 -18.40
C PRO A 358 10.39 -14.91 -16.96
N ASP A 359 9.75 -13.98 -16.24
CA ASP A 359 10.15 -13.60 -14.88
C ASP A 359 9.49 -14.49 -13.81
N GLY A 360 8.72 -15.51 -14.21
CA GLY A 360 8.13 -16.50 -13.32
C GLY A 360 6.73 -16.15 -12.83
N GLY A 361 5.96 -15.40 -13.63
CA GLY A 361 4.57 -15.09 -13.33
C GLY A 361 4.34 -14.03 -12.26
N ASN A 362 5.39 -13.29 -11.86
CA ASN A 362 5.33 -12.16 -10.95
C ASN A 362 6.56 -11.26 -11.10
N TRP A 363 6.54 -10.09 -10.46
CA TRP A 363 7.64 -9.12 -10.49
C TRP A 363 8.70 -9.29 -9.40
N ASN A 364 8.63 -10.28 -8.50
CA ASN A 364 9.50 -10.34 -7.31
C ASN A 364 10.98 -10.45 -7.68
N ARG A 365 11.29 -11.12 -8.80
CA ARG A 365 12.67 -11.21 -9.32
C ARG A 365 13.18 -9.86 -9.83
N THR A 366 12.30 -9.07 -10.46
CA THR A 366 12.60 -7.68 -10.85
C THR A 366 12.82 -6.81 -9.61
N LEU A 367 11.99 -6.93 -8.58
CA LEU A 367 12.20 -6.19 -7.33
C LEU A 367 13.52 -6.57 -6.66
N LYS A 368 13.88 -7.85 -6.63
CA LYS A 368 15.19 -8.31 -6.12
C LYS A 368 16.36 -7.70 -6.90
N LEU A 369 16.24 -7.61 -8.22
CA LEU A 369 17.23 -6.95 -9.08
C LEU A 369 17.34 -5.47 -8.73
N MET A 370 16.23 -4.75 -8.66
CA MET A 370 16.24 -3.31 -8.39
C MET A 370 16.74 -2.98 -6.97
N ASN A 371 16.56 -3.88 -6.01
CA ASN A 371 17.20 -3.76 -4.70
C ASN A 371 18.73 -3.88 -4.74
N ALA A 372 19.30 -4.49 -5.78
CA ALA A 372 20.75 -4.68 -5.90
C ALA A 372 21.42 -3.71 -6.88
N TYR A 373 20.67 -3.22 -7.89
CA TYR A 373 21.22 -2.43 -8.98
C TYR A 373 20.32 -1.25 -9.32
N VAL A 374 20.94 -0.08 -9.51
CA VAL A 374 20.28 1.14 -9.94
C VAL A 374 20.42 1.26 -11.45
N SER A 375 19.30 1.12 -12.17
CA SER A 375 19.26 1.29 -13.62
C SER A 375 18.98 2.75 -14.00
N SER A 376 19.86 3.35 -14.78
CA SER A 376 19.69 4.71 -15.33
C SER A 376 18.54 4.78 -16.33
N ASP A 377 18.28 3.70 -17.06
CA ASP A 377 17.25 3.57 -18.08
C ASP A 377 16.84 2.10 -18.27
N PHE A 378 15.83 1.87 -19.12
CA PHE A 378 15.31 0.52 -19.39
C PHE A 378 16.33 -0.35 -20.13
N LYS A 379 17.21 0.25 -20.96
CA LYS A 379 18.27 -0.49 -21.65
C LYS A 379 19.26 -1.08 -20.67
N GLN A 380 19.70 -0.33 -19.67
CA GLN A 380 20.62 -0.79 -18.65
C GLN A 380 19.96 -1.87 -17.77
N TYR A 381 18.72 -1.64 -17.34
CA TYR A 381 17.90 -2.67 -16.70
C TYR A 381 17.89 -3.96 -17.52
N PHE A 382 17.52 -3.86 -18.79
CA PHE A 382 17.27 -5.03 -19.61
C PHE A 382 18.55 -5.75 -20.02
N THR A 383 19.54 -5.03 -20.55
CA THR A 383 20.73 -5.64 -21.17
C THR A 383 21.86 -5.92 -20.20
N GLN A 384 21.94 -5.19 -19.08
CA GLN A 384 23.07 -5.29 -18.14
C GLN A 384 22.65 -5.91 -16.81
N HIS A 385 21.58 -5.43 -16.16
CA HIS A 385 21.25 -5.87 -14.80
C HIS A 385 20.43 -7.17 -14.76
N ARG A 386 19.54 -7.42 -15.73
CA ARG A 386 18.77 -8.68 -15.79
C ARG A 386 19.67 -9.93 -15.80
N PRO A 387 20.72 -10.04 -16.65
CA PRO A 387 21.62 -11.18 -16.65
C PRO A 387 22.31 -11.43 -15.30
N LEU A 388 22.67 -10.37 -14.56
CA LEU A 388 23.34 -10.48 -13.26
C LEU A 388 22.49 -11.19 -12.19
N THR A 389 21.18 -11.26 -12.40
CA THR A 389 20.23 -11.94 -11.49
C THR A 389 19.55 -13.16 -12.13
N GLY A 390 20.08 -13.62 -13.27
CA GLY A 390 19.55 -14.76 -14.02
C GLY A 390 18.20 -14.50 -14.68
N LEU A 391 17.79 -13.25 -14.86
CA LEU A 391 16.64 -12.89 -15.68
C LEU A 391 17.04 -12.88 -17.16
N SER A 392 16.22 -13.52 -18.01
CA SER A 392 16.53 -13.65 -19.43
C SER A 392 16.47 -12.29 -20.15
N THR A 393 17.36 -12.13 -21.12
CA THR A 393 17.40 -11.03 -22.10
C THR A 393 17.22 -11.53 -23.54
N THR A 394 17.04 -12.84 -23.71
CA THR A 394 16.90 -13.53 -24.99
C THR A 394 15.58 -14.31 -25.04
N GLY A 395 15.30 -14.96 -26.17
CA GLY A 395 14.08 -15.76 -26.35
C GLY A 395 12.82 -14.93 -26.10
N THR A 396 11.90 -15.45 -25.27
CA THR A 396 10.65 -14.78 -24.91
C THR A 396 10.84 -13.36 -24.39
N ALA A 397 11.87 -13.10 -23.59
CA ALA A 397 12.13 -11.74 -23.06
C ALA A 397 12.44 -10.76 -24.20
N LYS A 398 13.26 -11.17 -25.17
CA LYS A 398 13.58 -10.36 -26.35
C LYS A 398 12.36 -10.17 -27.25
N THR A 399 11.56 -11.22 -27.44
CA THR A 399 10.31 -11.14 -28.19
C THR A 399 9.33 -10.14 -27.57
N ILE A 400 9.22 -10.10 -26.24
CA ILE A 400 8.35 -9.16 -25.52
C ILE A 400 8.78 -7.71 -25.78
N ILE A 401 10.05 -7.36 -25.59
CA ILE A 401 10.49 -5.97 -25.79
C ILE A 401 10.38 -5.56 -27.27
N ASN A 402 10.70 -6.46 -28.20
CA ASN A 402 10.58 -6.21 -29.64
C ASN A 402 9.12 -5.98 -30.07
N ARG A 403 8.17 -6.77 -29.54
CA ARG A 403 6.73 -6.57 -29.80
C ARG A 403 6.26 -5.21 -29.28
N ASN A 404 6.80 -4.75 -28.16
CA ASN A 404 6.56 -3.41 -27.62
C ASN A 404 7.45 -2.34 -28.29
N THR A 405 8.04 -2.64 -29.45
CA THR A 405 8.85 -1.72 -30.26
C THR A 405 10.08 -1.14 -29.56
N ILE A 406 10.63 -1.86 -28.57
CA ILE A 406 11.89 -1.57 -27.91
C ILE A 406 12.96 -2.52 -28.48
N VAL A 407 14.05 -1.97 -29.03
CA VAL A 407 15.08 -2.74 -29.74
C VAL A 407 16.47 -2.39 -29.19
N TYR A 408 17.24 -3.42 -28.83
CA TYR A 408 18.61 -3.32 -28.31
C TYR A 408 19.60 -4.20 -29.05
#